data_AF-A0A3P7FL96-F1
#
_entry.id   AF-A0A3P7FL96-F1
#
_cell.length_a   1.000
_cell.length_b   1.000
_cell.length_c   1.000
_cell.angle_alpha   90.00
_cell.angle_beta   90.00
_cell.angle_gamma   90.00
#
_symmetry.space_group_name_H-M   'P 1'
#
loop_
_entity.id
_entity.type
_entity.pdbx_description
1 polymer ?
#
loop_
_entity_poly.entity_id
_entity_poly.type
_entity_poly.pdbx_seq_one_letter_code
_entity_poly.pdbx_strand_id
1 'polypeptide(L)'
;MKHIVVNTDFYHFSQSDLSYLKKDYYDPAFRKIVLGAVPATLDEILRGRFSNGTILPENVRLFYVASVDFKAFAKRFGVMDDFRSGICRTCYHGVVSFRYGQHRVFLTPKEIQNI
;
A
#
# COMPACT_ATOMS: atom_id res chain seq x y z
N MET A 1 -10.28 7.69 -15.34
CA MET A 1 -9.16 6.87 -15.85
C MET A 1 -8.01 7.65 -16.48
N LYS A 2 -8.08 8.99 -16.63
CA LYS A 2 -7.09 9.79 -17.38
C LYS A 2 -5.66 9.85 -16.80
N HIS A 3 -5.42 9.31 -15.60
CA HIS A 3 -4.14 9.43 -14.88
C HIS A 3 -3.42 8.09 -14.68
N ILE A 4 -3.93 7.00 -15.26
CA ILE A 4 -3.21 5.73 -15.23
C ILE A 4 -2.04 5.84 -16.20
N VAL A 5 -0.82 5.60 -15.70
CA VAL A 5 0.41 5.68 -16.48
C VAL A 5 0.64 4.36 -17.20
N VAL A 6 0.88 4.44 -18.51
CA VAL A 6 1.27 3.28 -19.32
C VAL A 6 2.75 3.04 -19.14
N ASN A 7 3.13 1.81 -18.79
CA ASN A 7 4.53 1.42 -18.76
C ASN A 7 5.09 1.39 -20.19
N THR A 8 6.17 2.13 -20.44
CA THR A 8 6.85 2.19 -21.74
C THR A 8 8.09 1.29 -21.81
N ASP A 9 8.54 0.76 -20.67
CA ASP A 9 9.75 -0.05 -20.59
C ASP A 9 9.40 -1.53 -20.74
N PHE A 10 9.89 -2.16 -21.82
CA PHE A 10 9.58 -3.56 -22.09
C PHE A 10 10.14 -4.49 -21.00
N TYR A 11 9.32 -5.41 -20.50
CA TYR A 11 9.71 -6.41 -19.52
C TYR A 11 9.46 -7.82 -20.06
N HIS A 12 10.47 -8.68 -19.99
CA HIS A 12 10.44 -10.05 -20.52
C HIS A 12 9.69 -11.02 -19.58
N PHE A 13 8.37 -10.85 -19.44
CA PHE A 13 7.56 -11.66 -18.53
C PHE A 13 7.67 -13.17 -18.79
N SER A 14 7.73 -13.61 -20.04
CA SER A 14 7.81 -15.03 -20.41
C SER A 14 9.14 -15.70 -20.05
N GLN A 15 10.17 -14.91 -19.75
CA GLN A 15 11.50 -15.38 -19.38
C GLN A 15 11.79 -15.20 -17.88
N SER A 16 10.86 -14.56 -17.15
CA SER A 16 11.02 -14.24 -15.73
C SER A 16 10.36 -15.29 -14.85
N ASP A 17 10.94 -15.58 -13.69
CA ASP A 17 10.29 -16.41 -12.69
C ASP A 17 9.20 -15.61 -11.96
N LEU A 18 7.94 -15.95 -12.22
CA LEU A 18 6.77 -15.36 -11.59
C LEU A 18 6.20 -16.23 -10.45
N SER A 19 6.95 -17.24 -9.99
CA SER A 19 6.54 -18.14 -8.91
C SER A 19 6.13 -17.42 -7.64
N TYR A 20 6.75 -16.26 -7.36
CA TYR A 20 6.44 -15.40 -6.22
C TYR A 20 4.98 -14.90 -6.18
N LEU A 21 4.25 -14.96 -7.30
CA LEU A 21 2.83 -14.60 -7.39
C LEU A 21 1.88 -15.74 -7.00
N LYS A 22 2.37 -16.98 -6.86
CA LYS A 22 1.52 -18.07 -6.36
C LYS A 22 1.18 -17.80 -4.91
N LYS A 23 -0.08 -18.02 -4.53
CA LYS A 23 -0.63 -17.71 -3.20
C LYS A 23 0.26 -18.17 -2.04
N ASP A 24 0.76 -19.40 -2.10
CA ASP A 24 1.58 -19.99 -1.02
C ASP A 24 2.94 -19.28 -0.81
N TYR A 25 3.44 -18.58 -1.84
CA TYR A 25 4.62 -17.71 -1.72
C TYR A 25 4.24 -16.25 -1.46
N TYR A 26 3.19 -15.76 -2.13
CA TYR A 26 2.80 -14.36 -2.07
C TYR A 26 2.26 -13.98 -0.69
N ASP A 27 1.39 -14.79 -0.09
CA ASP A 27 0.77 -14.50 1.22
C ASP A 27 1.81 -14.27 2.32
N PRO A 28 2.72 -15.22 2.61
CA PRO A 28 3.71 -15.01 3.66
C PRO A 28 4.69 -13.88 3.32
N ALA A 29 5.06 -13.69 2.06
CA ALA A 29 5.95 -12.62 1.64
C ALA A 29 5.29 -11.23 1.80
N PHE A 30 4.05 -11.09 1.33
CA PHE A 30 3.27 -9.86 1.45
C PHE A 30 3.03 -9.52 2.92
N ARG A 31 2.60 -10.50 3.72
CA ARG A 31 2.43 -10.36 5.17
C ARG A 31 3.72 -9.88 5.83
N LYS A 32 4.86 -10.50 5.51
CA LYS A 32 6.18 -10.10 6.05
C LYS A 32 6.51 -8.64 5.71
N ILE A 33 6.28 -8.21 4.46
CA ILE A 33 6.56 -6.84 4.02
C ILE A 33 5.64 -5.84 4.74
N VAL A 34 4.33 -6.11 4.78
CA VAL A 34 3.35 -5.21 5.42
C VAL A 34 3.57 -5.10 6.92
N LEU A 35 3.82 -6.23 7.61
CA LEU A 35 4.06 -6.23 9.05
C LEU A 35 5.42 -5.64 9.42
N GLY A 36 6.42 -5.78 8.54
CA GLY A 36 7.75 -5.19 8.70
C GLY A 36 7.82 -3.69 8.35
N ALA A 37 6.81 -3.14 7.67
CA ALA A 37 6.76 -1.72 7.35
C ALA A 37 6.55 -0.87 8.62
N VAL A 38 7.26 0.26 8.70
CA VAL A 38 7.28 1.10 9.90
C VAL A 38 5.97 1.90 10.00
N PRO A 39 5.25 1.82 11.13
CA PRO A 39 4.09 2.67 11.37
C PRO A 39 4.42 4.16 11.24
N ALA A 40 3.61 4.90 10.50
CA ALA A 40 3.72 6.34 10.37
C ALA A 40 2.33 6.98 10.31
N THR A 41 2.22 8.21 10.81
CA THR A 41 0.98 8.99 10.71
C THR A 41 0.79 9.55 9.30
N LEU A 42 -0.44 9.94 8.97
CA LEU A 42 -0.75 10.61 7.70
C LEU A 42 0.15 11.82 7.46
N ASP A 43 0.32 12.67 8.48
CA ASP A 43 1.10 13.90 8.38
C ASP A 43 2.59 13.63 8.16
N GLU A 44 3.15 12.63 8.85
CA GLU A 44 4.54 12.20 8.63
C GLU A 44 4.77 11.69 7.22
N ILE A 45 3.83 10.90 6.67
CA ILE A 45 3.90 10.40 5.30
C ILE A 45 3.80 11.54 4.28
N LEU A 46 2.88 12.49 4.49
CA LEU A 46 2.75 13.66 3.63
C LEU A 46 4.00 14.53 3.64
N ARG A 47 4.71 14.60 4.77
CA ARG A 47 5.97 15.35 4.93
C ARG A 47 7.23 14.56 4.54
N GLY A 48 7.14 13.24 4.38
CA GLY A 48 8.28 12.35 4.12
C GLY A 48 9.23 12.16 5.31
N ARG A 49 8.82 12.51 6.53
CA ARG A 49 9.65 12.42 7.75
C ARG A 49 8.81 12.25 9.00
N PHE A 50 9.38 11.58 10.00
CA PHE A 50 8.84 11.48 11.35
C PHE A 50 8.81 12.84 12.04
N SER A 51 8.02 12.92 13.11
CA SER A 51 7.86 14.11 13.95
C SER A 51 9.19 14.61 14.56
N ASN A 52 10.17 13.72 14.76
CA ASN A 52 11.51 14.06 15.24
C ASN A 52 12.48 14.54 14.13
N GLY A 53 12.00 14.67 12.89
CA GLY A 53 12.78 15.13 11.74
C GLY A 53 13.48 14.03 10.94
N THR A 54 13.53 12.79 11.43
CA THR A 54 14.14 11.67 10.71
C THR A 54 13.33 11.31 9.46
N ILE A 55 13.99 11.12 8.32
CA ILE A 55 13.34 10.75 7.06
C ILE A 55 12.63 9.39 7.22
N LEU A 56 11.45 9.25 6.60
CA LEU A 56 10.73 7.99 6.61
C LEU A 56 11.50 6.89 5.86
N PRO A 57 11.42 5.63 6.30
CA PRO A 57 12.01 4.51 5.57
C PRO A 57 11.28 4.27 4.24
N GLU A 58 11.82 3.39 3.40
CA GLU A 58 11.19 3.02 2.13
C GLU A 58 9.78 2.44 2.34
N ASN A 59 9.60 1.55 3.32
CA ASN A 59 8.32 0.89 3.58
C ASN A 59 7.68 1.44 4.85
N VAL A 60 6.53 2.10 4.70
CA VAL A 60 5.75 2.66 5.81
C VAL A 60 4.33 2.14 5.81
N ARG A 61 3.72 2.07 6.99
CA ARG A 61 2.37 1.57 7.20
C ARG A 61 1.50 2.64 7.85
N LEU A 62 0.38 2.95 7.19
CA LEU A 62 -0.67 3.85 7.69
C LEU A 62 -1.89 3.02 8.05
N PHE A 63 -2.37 3.13 9.29
CA PHE A 63 -3.52 2.39 9.76
C PHE A 63 -4.84 3.13 9.52
N TYR A 64 -5.87 2.42 9.09
CA TYR A 64 -7.27 2.89 9.08
C TYR A 64 -8.14 1.96 9.94
N VAL A 65 -9.15 2.49 10.62
CA VAL A 65 -10.03 1.68 11.50
C VAL A 65 -11.31 1.31 10.76
N ALA A 66 -11.90 2.28 10.06
CA ALA A 66 -13.13 2.11 9.31
C ALA A 66 -12.98 2.57 7.85
N SER A 67 -13.98 2.22 7.04
CA SER A 67 -14.03 2.62 5.62
C SER A 67 -14.07 4.15 5.45
N VAL A 68 -14.57 4.89 6.44
CA VAL A 68 -14.53 6.37 6.45
C VAL A 68 -13.10 6.89 6.56
N ASP A 69 -12.26 6.29 7.41
CA ASP A 69 -10.85 6.65 7.55
C ASP A 69 -10.09 6.32 6.27
N PHE A 70 -10.34 5.13 5.71
CA PHE A 70 -9.77 4.71 4.44
C PHE A 70 -10.07 5.75 3.35
N LYS A 71 -11.33 6.16 3.20
CA LYS A 71 -11.73 7.15 2.19
C LYS A 71 -11.06 8.50 2.43
N ALA A 72 -10.98 8.94 3.68
CA ALA A 72 -10.32 10.19 4.03
C ALA A 72 -8.84 10.15 3.63
N PHE A 73 -8.12 9.07 3.97
CA PHE A 73 -6.70 8.92 3.63
C PHE A 73 -6.48 8.75 2.13
N ALA A 74 -7.29 7.91 1.47
CA ALA A 74 -7.20 7.66 0.03
C ALA A 74 -7.28 8.97 -0.78
N LYS A 75 -8.22 9.85 -0.43
CA LYS A 75 -8.36 11.17 -1.05
C LYS A 75 -7.12 12.06 -0.88
N ARG A 76 -6.45 11.99 0.28
CA ARG A 76 -5.23 12.78 0.54
C ARG A 76 -4.06 12.36 -0.35
N PHE A 77 -4.00 11.08 -0.73
CA PHE A 77 -2.95 10.54 -1.59
C PHE A 77 -3.34 10.51 -3.09
N GLY A 78 -4.58 10.86 -3.43
CA GLY A 78 -5.08 10.75 -4.81
C GLY A 78 -5.24 9.30 -5.28
N VAL A 79 -5.33 8.34 -4.36
CA VAL A 79 -5.66 6.94 -4.68
C VAL A 79 -7.17 6.73 -4.69
N MET A 80 -7.63 5.66 -5.35
CA MET A 80 -9.06 5.34 -5.43
C MET A 80 -9.64 5.07 -4.04
N ASP A 81 -10.75 5.73 -3.72
CA ASP A 81 -11.43 5.67 -2.43
C ASP A 81 -12.73 4.85 -2.47
N ASP A 82 -13.11 4.31 -3.64
CA ASP A 82 -14.33 3.52 -3.81
C ASP A 82 -14.17 2.09 -3.29
N PHE A 83 -15.28 1.60 -2.73
CA PHE A 83 -15.45 0.20 -2.35
C PHE A 83 -16.48 -0.44 -3.29
N ARG A 84 -16.24 -1.70 -3.65
CA ARG A 84 -17.21 -2.55 -4.36
C ARG A 84 -17.42 -3.81 -3.54
N SER A 85 -18.65 -4.06 -3.13
CA SER A 85 -19.02 -5.21 -2.28
C SER A 85 -18.15 -5.34 -1.01
N GLY A 86 -17.84 -4.21 -0.37
CA GLY A 86 -17.01 -4.17 0.84
C GLY A 86 -15.49 -4.25 0.60
N ILE A 87 -15.04 -4.41 -0.64
CA ILE A 87 -13.62 -4.49 -0.99
C ILE A 87 -13.18 -3.20 -1.66
N CYS A 88 -12.12 -2.57 -1.14
CA CYS A 88 -11.51 -1.40 -1.74
C CYS A 88 -10.73 -1.75 -3.01
N ARG A 89 -10.62 -0.80 -3.95
CA ARG A 89 -9.87 -1.01 -5.19
C ARG A 89 -8.40 -1.33 -4.89
N THR A 90 -7.84 -2.27 -5.64
CA THR A 90 -6.43 -2.71 -5.55
C THR A 90 -6.01 -3.26 -4.18
N CYS A 91 -6.99 -3.58 -3.33
CA CYS A 91 -6.73 -4.14 -2.01
C CYS A 91 -6.41 -5.62 -2.06
N TYR A 92 -5.45 -6.03 -1.22
CA TYR A 92 -5.21 -7.42 -0.88
C TYR A 92 -5.27 -7.58 0.65
N HIS A 93 -6.17 -8.43 1.15
CA HIS A 93 -6.52 -8.51 2.58
C HIS A 93 -6.78 -7.12 3.22
N GLY A 94 -7.49 -6.24 2.50
CA GLY A 94 -7.77 -4.87 2.92
C GLY A 94 -6.61 -3.88 2.79
N VAL A 95 -5.41 -4.33 2.44
CA VAL A 95 -4.24 -3.46 2.28
C VAL A 95 -4.18 -2.86 0.88
N VAL A 96 -4.13 -1.54 0.76
CA VAL A 96 -3.71 -0.86 -0.48
C VAL A 96 -2.23 -0.56 -0.40
N SER A 97 -1.50 -0.95 -1.44
CA SER A 97 -0.09 -0.63 -1.60
C SER A 97 0.11 0.38 -2.72
N PHE A 98 0.71 1.53 -2.41
CA PHE A 98 1.00 2.58 -3.39
C PHE A 98 2.30 3.31 -3.05
N ARG A 99 2.84 4.09 -4.00
CA ARG A 99 3.99 4.97 -3.74
C ARG A 99 3.53 6.40 -3.52
N TYR A 100 4.15 7.07 -2.56
CA TYR A 100 3.99 8.50 -2.32
C TYR A 100 5.37 9.09 -1.99
N GLY A 101 5.83 10.03 -2.83
CA GLY A 101 7.23 10.44 -2.81
C GLY A 101 8.16 9.23 -3.01
N GLN A 102 9.15 9.09 -2.12
CA GLN A 102 10.10 7.97 -2.16
C GLN A 102 9.65 6.75 -1.33
N HIS A 103 8.45 6.78 -0.76
CA HIS A 103 7.99 5.78 0.19
C HIS A 103 6.90 4.90 -0.44
N ARG A 104 7.02 3.59 -0.21
CA ARG A 104 5.92 2.65 -0.36
C ARG A 104 5.04 2.74 0.88
N VAL A 105 3.80 3.16 0.69
CA VAL A 105 2.78 3.24 1.72
C VAL A 105 1.89 2.01 1.64
N PHE A 106 1.76 1.32 2.77
CA PHE A 106 0.74 0.30 3.01
C PHE A 106 -0.36 0.94 3.84
N LEU A 107 -1.50 1.22 3.21
CA LEU A 107 -2.71 1.65 3.90
C LEU A 107 -3.45 0.39 4.38
N THR A 108 -3.40 0.11 5.68
CA THR A 108 -3.83 -1.17 6.26
C THR A 108 -4.94 -0.99 7.29
N PRO A 109 -5.84 -1.97 7.45
CA PRO A 109 -6.69 -2.05 8.62
C PRO A 109 -5.83 -2.05 9.90
N LYS A 110 -6.31 -1.39 10.96
CA LYS A 110 -5.67 -1.43 12.29
C LYS A 110 -5.76 -2.82 12.91
N GLU A 111 -6.91 -3.47 12.74
CA GLU A 111 -7.11 -4.86 13.15
C GLU A 111 -6.78 -5.77 11.97
N ILE A 112 -5.68 -6.51 12.10
CA ILE A 112 -5.24 -7.47 11.09
C ILE A 112 -6.17 -8.68 11.16
N GLN A 113 -7.25 -8.66 10.40
CA GLN A 113 -8.03 -9.88 10.15
C GLN A 113 -7.24 -10.73 9.15
N ASN A 114 -6.46 -11.68 9.67
CA ASN A 114 -5.74 -12.74 8.96
C ASN A 114 -5.25 -12.34 7.55
N ILE A 115 -4.15 -11.60 7.49
CA ILE A 115 -3.24 -11.57 6.32
C ILE A 115 -2.29 -12.76 6.47
#